data_AF-A0A451C523-F1
#
_entry.id   AF-A0A451C523-F1
#
_cell.length_a   1.000
_cell.length_b   1.000
_cell.length_c   1.000
_cell.angle_alpha   90.00
_cell.angle_beta   90.00
_cell.angle_gamma   90.00
#
_symmetry.space_group_name_H-M   'P 1'
#
loop_
_entity.id
_entity.type
_entity.pdbx_description
1 polymer ?
#
loop_
_entity_poly.entity_id
_entity_poly.type
_entity_poly.pdbx_seq_one_letter_code
_entity_poly.pdbx_strand_id
1 'polypeptide(L)'
;MNLQNAYYEQKFENLFLRAKGYEFQTFFERLMGLAYKADFMACRPWGGEGDRKNDGFLKSERCLFQVYAPNEMEAKKATAKITEDFEGAKLYWEKHFNKWCFVHNAVDGLPPHVHELLLGFERDNPDIELEPWGLEELREVFRRVCSEDRLSWLGPAPDKGTRAGLGFQNIQIVLESLAARPPLPLRSSKRFRPVRSRPMICPRA
;
A
#
# COMPACT_ATOMS: atom_id res chain seq x y z
N MET A 1 -18.03 13.47 1.45
CA MET A 1 -17.79 12.09 1.00
C MET A 1 -19.08 11.28 1.18
N ASN A 2 -19.53 10.49 0.20
CA ASN A 2 -20.70 9.62 0.34
C ASN A 2 -20.30 8.24 0.91
N LEU A 3 -21.27 7.45 1.40
CA LEU A 3 -21.01 6.14 2.03
C LEU A 3 -20.27 5.18 1.09
N GLN A 4 -20.62 5.21 -0.19
CA GLN A 4 -20.04 4.34 -1.21
C GLN A 4 -18.55 4.62 -1.42
N ASN A 5 -18.17 5.89 -1.52
CA ASN A 5 -16.78 6.33 -1.65
C ASN A 5 -16.00 5.98 -0.39
N ALA A 6 -16.57 6.20 0.80
CA ALA A 6 -15.92 5.82 2.05
C ALA A 6 -15.63 4.30 2.12
N TYR A 7 -16.59 3.47 1.70
CA TYR A 7 -16.41 2.02 1.62
C TYR A 7 -15.28 1.64 0.65
N TYR A 8 -15.26 2.24 -0.54
CA TYR A 8 -14.21 1.96 -1.53
C TYR A 8 -12.83 2.45 -1.09
N GLU A 9 -12.73 3.64 -0.49
CA GLU A 9 -11.46 4.14 0.07
C GLU A 9 -10.95 3.22 1.19
N GLN A 10 -11.82 2.71 2.05
CA GLN A 10 -11.44 1.76 3.08
C GLN A 10 -10.98 0.42 2.49
N LYS A 11 -11.63 -0.08 1.44
CA LYS A 11 -11.20 -1.28 0.71
C LYS A 11 -9.84 -1.10 0.05
N PHE A 12 -9.64 0.05 -0.59
CA PHE A 12 -8.37 0.42 -1.20
C PHE A 12 -7.23 0.45 -0.16
N GLU A 13 -7.44 1.12 0.95
CA GLU A 13 -6.45 1.19 2.04
C GLU A 13 -6.14 -0.21 2.59
N ASN A 14 -7.15 -1.08 2.73
CA ASN A 14 -6.91 -2.45 3.15
C ASN A 14 -6.04 -3.24 2.14
N LEU A 15 -6.22 -3.02 0.84
CA LEU A 15 -5.36 -3.62 -0.18
C LEU A 15 -3.92 -3.13 -0.04
N PHE A 16 -3.71 -1.82 0.09
CA PHE A 16 -2.38 -1.23 0.28
C PHE A 16 -1.67 -1.81 1.52
N LEU A 17 -2.36 -1.85 2.66
CA LEU A 17 -1.78 -2.29 3.93
C LEU A 17 -1.37 -3.78 3.91
N ARG A 18 -2.13 -4.60 3.18
CA ARG A 18 -1.90 -6.05 3.11
C ARG A 18 -0.88 -6.43 2.05
N ALA A 19 -0.80 -5.68 0.95
CA ALA A 19 0.05 -6.04 -0.16
C ALA A 19 1.53 -5.81 0.17
N LYS A 20 2.35 -6.85 -0.02
CA LYS A 20 3.81 -6.85 0.16
C LYS A 20 4.47 -7.60 -1.00
N GLY A 21 5.74 -7.32 -1.24
CA GLY A 21 6.54 -7.88 -2.33
C GLY A 21 5.82 -7.80 -3.68
N TYR A 22 5.76 -8.93 -4.37
CA TYR A 22 5.11 -9.07 -5.68
C TYR A 22 3.61 -8.74 -5.68
N GLU A 23 2.91 -8.98 -4.56
CA GLU A 23 1.48 -8.63 -4.46
C GLU A 23 1.29 -7.11 -4.52
N PHE A 24 2.21 -6.34 -3.97
CA PHE A 24 2.16 -4.88 -4.01
C PHE A 24 2.43 -4.36 -5.43
N GLN A 25 3.38 -4.95 -6.15
CA GLN A 25 3.60 -4.64 -7.57
C GLN A 25 2.34 -4.93 -8.40
N THR A 26 1.72 -6.10 -8.21
CA THR A 26 0.46 -6.45 -8.90
C THR A 26 -0.67 -5.47 -8.56
N PHE A 27 -0.78 -5.08 -7.29
CA PHE A 27 -1.73 -4.07 -6.84
C PHE A 27 -1.49 -2.71 -7.51
N PHE A 28 -0.24 -2.25 -7.55
CA PHE A 28 0.15 -0.99 -8.19
C PHE A 28 -0.15 -1.00 -9.69
N GLU A 29 0.27 -2.04 -10.41
CA GLU A 29 -0.02 -2.20 -11.85
C GLU A 29 -1.52 -2.17 -12.13
N ARG A 30 -2.32 -2.86 -11.29
CA ARG A 30 -3.77 -2.87 -11.43
C ARG A 30 -4.37 -1.49 -11.20
N LEU A 31 -3.94 -0.79 -10.15
CA LEU A 31 -4.40 0.56 -9.83
C LEU A 31 -4.10 1.53 -10.98
N MET A 32 -2.84 1.59 -11.42
CA MET A 32 -2.39 2.49 -12.47
C MET A 32 -3.05 2.15 -13.82
N GLY A 33 -3.15 0.86 -14.17
CA GLY A 33 -3.81 0.41 -15.37
C GLY A 33 -5.32 0.73 -15.41
N LEU A 34 -5.99 0.73 -14.25
CA LEU A 34 -7.38 1.17 -14.16
C LEU A 34 -7.52 2.69 -14.27
N ALA A 35 -6.63 3.45 -13.62
CA ALA A 35 -6.69 4.91 -13.56
C ALA A 35 -6.29 5.59 -14.89
N TYR A 36 -5.26 5.08 -15.56
CA TYR A 36 -4.63 5.73 -16.72
C TYR A 36 -4.81 4.95 -18.03
N LYS A 37 -5.35 3.73 -17.97
CA LYS A 37 -5.63 2.89 -19.15
C LYS A 37 -4.38 2.77 -20.05
N ALA A 38 -4.52 3.06 -21.34
CA ALA A 38 -3.46 2.95 -22.34
C ALA A 38 -2.30 3.95 -22.15
N ASP A 39 -2.45 4.95 -21.27
CA ASP A 39 -1.39 5.91 -20.97
C ASP A 39 -0.34 5.33 -20.01
N PHE A 40 -0.75 4.40 -19.15
CA PHE A 40 0.16 3.65 -18.29
C PHE A 40 0.66 2.38 -18.99
N MET A 41 1.98 2.24 -19.03
CA MET A 41 2.67 1.07 -19.55
C MET A 41 3.20 0.25 -18.38
N ALA A 42 2.50 -0.83 -18.04
CA ALA A 42 3.01 -1.80 -17.07
C ALA A 42 4.25 -2.49 -17.64
N CYS A 43 5.31 -2.58 -16.85
CA CYS A 43 6.51 -3.30 -17.26
C CYS A 43 6.36 -4.77 -16.85
N ARG A 44 6.39 -5.68 -17.82
CA ARG A 44 6.46 -7.11 -17.53
C ARG A 44 7.78 -7.64 -18.08
N PRO A 45 8.60 -8.34 -17.25
CA PRO A 45 9.81 -8.95 -17.75
C PRO A 45 9.45 -9.96 -18.85
N TRP A 46 10.11 -9.86 -20.00
CA TRP A 46 9.93 -10.79 -21.12
C TRP A 46 11.17 -11.68 -21.24
N GLY A 47 11.08 -12.90 -20.71
CA GLY A 47 12.19 -13.87 -20.75
C GLY A 47 13.32 -13.55 -19.77
N GLY A 48 14.56 -13.86 -20.16
CA GLY A 48 15.76 -13.63 -19.33
C GLY A 48 16.26 -12.18 -19.30
N GLU A 49 15.65 -11.28 -20.07
CA GLU A 49 15.86 -9.84 -19.93
C GLU A 49 14.97 -9.35 -18.78
N GLY A 50 15.61 -8.91 -17.69
CA GLY A 50 14.92 -8.32 -16.54
C GLY A 50 14.14 -7.06 -16.92
N ASP A 51 13.39 -6.53 -15.96
CA ASP A 51 12.55 -5.32 -16.04
C ASP A 51 13.30 -4.01 -16.40
N ARG A 52 14.63 -4.05 -16.58
CA ARG A 52 15.52 -2.89 -16.77
C ARG A 52 15.20 -1.74 -15.80
N LYS A 53 14.85 -2.07 -14.55
CA LYS A 53 14.55 -1.12 -13.46
C LYS A 53 13.39 -0.17 -13.75
N ASN A 54 12.36 -0.70 -14.40
CA ASN A 54 11.12 -0.01 -14.68
C ASN A 54 9.99 -0.94 -14.27
N ASP A 55 9.18 -0.56 -13.28
CA ASP A 55 7.98 -1.31 -12.89
C ASP A 55 6.70 -0.74 -13.53
N GLY A 56 6.80 0.46 -14.11
CA GLY A 56 5.72 1.10 -14.83
C GLY A 56 6.14 2.47 -15.37
N PHE A 57 5.52 2.87 -16.49
CA PHE A 57 5.80 4.16 -17.12
C PHE A 57 4.51 4.86 -17.51
N LEU A 58 4.32 6.10 -17.04
CA LEU A 58 3.19 6.95 -17.42
C LEU A 58 3.66 7.92 -18.51
N LYS A 59 3.17 7.74 -19.73
CA LYS A 59 3.71 8.44 -20.92
C LYS A 59 3.43 9.93 -20.90
N SER A 60 2.20 10.33 -20.59
CA SER A 60 1.79 11.74 -20.59
C SER A 60 2.63 12.59 -19.64
N GLU A 61 3.01 12.03 -18.49
CA GLU A 61 3.81 12.70 -17.47
C GLU A 61 5.30 12.40 -17.59
N ARG A 62 5.72 11.55 -18.54
CA ARG A 62 7.09 11.05 -18.66
C ARG A 62 7.63 10.59 -17.30
N CYS A 63 6.79 9.87 -16.56
CA CYS A 63 7.05 9.45 -15.18
C CYS A 63 7.37 7.96 -15.15
N LEU A 64 8.56 7.63 -14.63
CA LEU A 64 9.00 6.25 -14.43
C LEU A 64 8.78 5.85 -12.97
N PHE A 65 8.21 4.68 -12.75
CA PHE A 65 7.89 4.16 -11.42
C PHE A 65 8.81 2.99 -11.08
N GLN A 66 9.38 3.03 -9.89
CA GLN A 66 10.01 1.88 -9.24
C GLN A 66 9.22 1.54 -7.97
N VAL A 67 8.77 0.30 -7.87
CA VAL A 67 7.94 -0.20 -6.79
C VAL A 67 8.81 -0.99 -5.80
N TYR A 68 8.87 -0.50 -4.56
CA TYR A 68 9.60 -1.14 -3.48
C TYR A 68 8.72 -1.34 -2.25
N ALA A 69 8.29 -2.58 -2.05
CA ALA A 69 7.37 -2.94 -0.99
C ALA A 69 7.81 -4.21 -0.25
N PRO A 70 8.97 -4.23 0.42
CA PRO A 70 9.45 -5.43 1.08
C PRO A 70 8.48 -5.91 2.19
N ASN A 71 8.60 -7.18 2.57
CA ASN A 71 7.89 -7.72 3.74
C ASN A 71 8.37 -7.07 5.04
N GLU A 72 9.68 -6.81 5.13
CA GLU A 72 10.33 -6.12 6.23
C GLU A 72 11.22 -5.03 5.66
N MET A 73 11.03 -3.79 6.11
CA MET A 73 11.80 -2.65 5.61
C MET A 73 13.06 -2.46 6.43
N GLU A 74 14.20 -2.89 5.88
CA GLU A 74 15.51 -2.61 6.45
C GLU A 74 16.14 -1.39 5.75
N ALA A 75 16.42 -0.35 6.53
CA ALA A 75 17.06 0.90 6.12
C ALA A 75 18.16 0.75 5.05
N LYS A 76 19.20 -0.04 5.35
CA LYS A 76 20.37 -0.22 4.46
C LYS A 76 20.02 -0.91 3.14
N LYS A 77 19.07 -1.85 3.17
CA LYS A 77 18.60 -2.55 1.97
C LYS A 77 17.77 -1.62 1.10
N ALA A 78 16.91 -0.79 1.72
CA ALA A 78 16.12 0.20 1.03
C ALA A 78 17.01 1.22 0.31
N THR A 79 18.01 1.79 0.99
CA THR A 79 18.94 2.77 0.36
C THR A 79 19.71 2.15 -0.80
N ALA A 80 20.26 0.95 -0.63
CA ALA A 80 21.00 0.28 -1.71
C ALA A 80 20.11 0.02 -2.92
N LYS A 81 18.86 -0.40 -2.69
CA LYS A 81 17.88 -0.68 -3.73
C LYS A 81 17.45 0.57 -4.48
N ILE A 82 17.17 1.65 -3.76
CA ILE A 82 16.85 2.96 -4.35
C ILE A 82 17.98 3.44 -5.24
N THR A 83 19.23 3.39 -4.75
CA THR A 83 20.41 3.77 -5.54
C THR A 83 20.55 2.91 -6.80
N GLU A 84 20.49 1.59 -6.66
CA GLU A 84 20.63 0.65 -7.80
C GLU A 84 19.55 0.87 -8.86
N ASP A 85 18.31 1.06 -8.42
CA ASP A 85 17.17 1.20 -9.31
C ASP A 85 17.15 2.57 -10.00
N PHE A 86 17.48 3.66 -9.28
CA PHE A 86 17.55 5.00 -9.87
C PHE A 86 18.67 5.12 -10.91
N GLU A 87 19.88 4.67 -10.57
CA GLU A 87 21.01 4.71 -11.53
C GLU A 87 20.78 3.77 -12.72
N GLY A 88 20.17 2.60 -12.48
CA GLY A 88 19.75 1.71 -13.56
C GLY A 88 18.68 2.34 -14.46
N ALA A 89 17.70 3.03 -13.86
CA ALA A 89 16.67 3.75 -14.61
C ALA A 89 17.29 4.83 -15.50
N LYS A 90 18.25 5.62 -14.99
CA LYS A 90 19.00 6.59 -15.80
C LYS A 90 19.74 5.92 -16.95
N LEU A 91 20.49 4.85 -16.67
CA LEU A 91 21.29 4.15 -17.68
C LEU A 91 20.46 3.71 -18.90
N TYR A 92 19.23 3.24 -18.69
CA TYR A 92 18.39 2.70 -19.76
C TYR A 92 17.32 3.67 -20.28
N TRP A 93 16.85 4.61 -19.45
CA TRP A 93 15.62 5.37 -19.71
C TRP A 93 15.77 6.89 -19.61
N GLU A 94 16.95 7.45 -19.30
CA GLU A 94 17.16 8.89 -19.07
C GLU A 94 16.52 9.80 -20.14
N LYS A 95 16.52 9.40 -21.41
CA LYS A 95 15.91 10.20 -22.51
C LYS A 95 14.38 10.22 -22.49
N HIS A 96 13.75 9.31 -21.75
CA HIS A 96 12.31 9.03 -21.79
C HIS A 96 11.55 9.59 -20.59
N PHE A 97 12.21 9.80 -19.45
CA PHE A 97 11.58 10.35 -18.25
C PHE A 97 12.24 11.66 -17.81
N ASN A 98 11.49 12.50 -17.13
CA ASN A 98 11.98 13.64 -16.34
C ASN A 98 11.41 13.62 -14.92
N LYS A 99 10.65 12.57 -14.58
CA LYS A 99 10.14 12.31 -13.24
C LYS A 99 10.37 10.84 -12.90
N TRP A 100 10.88 10.59 -11.70
CA TRP A 100 11.11 9.26 -11.16
C TRP A 100 10.41 9.12 -9.81
N CYS A 101 9.48 8.18 -9.73
CA CYS A 101 8.65 7.96 -8.56
C CYS A 101 9.05 6.66 -7.84
N PHE A 102 9.45 6.82 -6.58
CA PHE A 102 9.72 5.73 -5.67
C PHE A 102 8.45 5.32 -4.92
N VAL A 103 7.79 4.26 -5.37
CA VAL A 103 6.52 3.80 -4.79
C VAL A 103 6.80 2.82 -3.66
N HIS A 104 6.24 3.05 -2.48
CA HIS A 104 6.49 2.21 -1.30
C HIS A 104 5.24 1.85 -0.49
N ASN A 105 5.39 0.82 0.35
CA ASN A 105 4.33 0.31 1.23
C ASN A 105 4.53 0.69 2.72
N ALA A 106 5.48 1.57 3.03
CA ALA A 106 5.71 2.05 4.38
C ALA A 106 4.50 2.86 4.88
N VAL A 107 3.89 2.40 5.98
CA VAL A 107 2.67 2.99 6.57
C VAL A 107 3.01 4.17 7.48
N ASP A 108 4.12 4.06 8.21
CA ASP A 108 4.58 5.08 9.15
C ASP A 108 5.51 6.13 8.48
N GLY A 109 5.51 6.16 7.14
CA GLY A 109 6.40 7.00 6.34
C GLY A 109 7.78 6.40 6.11
N LEU A 110 8.58 7.07 5.28
CA LEU A 110 9.95 6.68 5.01
C LEU A 110 10.88 7.18 6.12
N PRO A 111 11.94 6.44 6.46
CA PRO A 111 12.88 6.88 7.47
C PRO A 111 13.73 8.07 6.96
N PRO A 112 14.26 8.94 7.85
CA PRO A 112 14.97 10.17 7.45
C PRO A 112 16.13 9.96 6.47
N HIS A 113 16.90 8.88 6.61
CA HIS A 113 18.03 8.60 5.71
C HIS A 113 17.59 8.26 4.27
N VAL A 114 16.36 7.76 4.06
CA VAL A 114 15.81 7.58 2.72
C VAL A 114 15.41 8.94 2.13
N HIS A 115 14.83 9.84 2.94
CA HIS A 115 14.56 11.20 2.50
C HIS A 115 15.84 11.95 2.12
N GLU A 116 16.90 11.86 2.93
CA GLU A 116 18.21 12.45 2.61
C GLU A 116 18.78 11.91 1.30
N LEU A 117 18.63 10.60 1.04
CA LEU A 117 19.06 9.98 -0.21
C LEU A 117 18.29 10.55 -1.43
N LEU A 118 16.96 10.61 -1.35
CA LEU A 118 16.11 11.12 -2.43
C LEU A 118 16.42 12.60 -2.72
N LEU A 119 16.53 13.42 -1.67
CA LEU A 119 16.91 14.84 -1.80
C LEU A 119 18.32 15.01 -2.39
N GLY A 120 19.25 14.12 -2.02
CA GLY A 120 20.59 14.09 -2.59
C GLY A 120 20.56 13.83 -4.10
N PHE A 121 19.78 12.83 -4.53
CA PHE A 121 19.62 12.51 -5.95
C PHE A 121 18.95 13.62 -6.74
N GLU A 122 17.90 14.24 -6.21
CA GLU A 122 17.24 15.37 -6.87
C GLU A 122 18.20 16.56 -7.06
N ARG A 123 18.98 16.89 -6.03
CA ARG A 123 20.02 17.93 -6.13
C ARG A 123 21.07 17.60 -7.19
N ASP A 124 21.48 16.35 -7.27
CA ASP A 124 22.54 15.91 -8.19
C ASP A 124 22.01 15.69 -9.63
N ASN A 125 20.68 15.74 -9.83
CA ASN A 125 20.00 15.50 -11.11
C ASN A 125 18.86 16.53 -11.32
N PRO A 126 19.17 17.82 -11.55
CA PRO A 126 18.18 18.89 -11.57
C PRO A 126 17.13 18.80 -12.69
N ASP A 127 17.38 18.00 -13.73
CA ASP A 127 16.45 17.75 -14.82
C ASP A 127 15.46 16.60 -14.53
N ILE A 128 15.60 15.94 -13.38
CA ILE A 128 14.78 14.80 -12.96
C ILE A 128 14.14 15.13 -11.61
N GLU A 129 12.81 15.19 -11.60
CA GLU A 129 12.01 15.30 -10.38
C GLU A 129 11.93 13.94 -9.68
N LEU A 130 12.20 13.89 -8.37
CA LEU A 130 12.13 12.65 -7.60
C LEU A 130 11.04 12.74 -6.53
N GLU A 131 10.09 11.80 -6.56
CA GLU A 131 8.99 11.77 -5.60
C GLU A 131 8.84 10.40 -4.92
N PRO A 132 8.74 10.34 -3.59
CA PRO A 132 8.23 9.17 -2.91
C PRO A 132 6.70 9.12 -3.01
N TRP A 133 6.15 7.98 -3.42
CA TRP A 133 4.70 7.74 -3.43
C TRP A 133 4.34 6.67 -2.41
N GLY A 134 3.51 7.06 -1.43
CA GLY A 134 2.97 6.20 -0.41
C GLY A 134 1.47 6.01 -0.55
N LEU A 135 0.80 5.79 0.58
CA LEU A 135 -0.63 5.54 0.63
C LEU A 135 -1.45 6.69 0.02
N GLU A 136 -1.10 7.93 0.31
CA GLU A 136 -1.93 9.09 -0.05
C GLU A 136 -1.80 9.46 -1.52
N GLU A 137 -0.61 9.39 -2.11
CA GLU A 137 -0.41 9.60 -3.55
C GLU A 137 -1.17 8.53 -4.36
N LEU A 138 -1.07 7.27 -3.93
CA LEU A 138 -1.83 6.17 -4.55
C LEU A 138 -3.34 6.30 -4.30
N ARG A 139 -3.76 6.89 -3.18
CA ARG A 139 -5.18 7.18 -2.91
C ARG A 139 -5.72 8.22 -3.89
N GLU A 140 -4.93 9.24 -4.23
CA GLU A 140 -5.32 10.20 -5.28
C GLU A 140 -5.43 9.52 -6.65
N VAL A 141 -4.55 8.56 -6.96
CA VAL A 141 -4.71 7.74 -8.18
C VAL A 141 -5.99 6.94 -8.12
N PHE A 142 -6.30 6.31 -6.98
CA PHE A 142 -7.54 5.54 -6.80
C PHE A 142 -8.80 6.40 -6.98
N ARG A 143 -8.76 7.66 -6.56
CA ARG A 143 -9.85 8.63 -6.75
C ARG A 143 -10.13 8.94 -8.23
N ARG A 144 -9.16 8.72 -9.13
CA ARG A 144 -9.34 8.84 -10.59
C ARG A 144 -10.04 7.64 -11.22
N VAL A 145 -9.95 6.45 -10.61
CA VAL A 145 -10.59 5.22 -11.14
C VAL A 145 -12.11 5.41 -11.19
N CYS A 146 -12.74 5.09 -12.33
CA CYS A 146 -14.19 5.28 -12.48
C CYS A 146 -14.99 4.30 -11.61
N SER A 147 -16.26 4.63 -11.36
CA SER A 147 -17.15 3.83 -10.51
C SER A 147 -17.37 2.39 -11.01
N GLU A 148 -17.41 2.18 -12.33
CA GLU A 148 -17.58 0.86 -12.94
C GLU A 148 -16.36 -0.04 -12.70
N ASP A 149 -15.16 0.52 -12.87
CA ASP A 149 -13.91 -0.19 -12.58
C ASP A 149 -13.76 -0.50 -11.09
N ARG A 150 -14.15 0.43 -10.20
CA ARG A 150 -14.17 0.17 -8.75
C ARG A 150 -15.13 -0.95 -8.39
N LEU A 151 -16.32 -0.96 -8.98
CA LEU A 151 -17.32 -2.03 -8.79
C LEU A 151 -16.76 -3.38 -9.27
N SER A 152 -16.16 -3.40 -10.47
CA SER A 152 -15.56 -4.62 -11.03
C SER A 152 -14.40 -5.14 -10.18
N TRP A 153 -13.55 -4.24 -9.66
CA TRP A 153 -12.36 -4.63 -8.91
C TRP A 153 -12.65 -4.97 -7.44
N LEU A 154 -13.47 -4.17 -6.76
CA LEU A 154 -13.67 -4.24 -5.30
C LEU A 154 -15.04 -4.81 -4.91
N GLY A 155 -15.90 -5.08 -5.88
CA GLY A 155 -17.27 -5.55 -5.69
C GLY A 155 -18.27 -4.43 -5.37
N PRO A 156 -19.54 -4.80 -5.14
CA PRO A 156 -20.58 -3.83 -4.81
C PRO A 156 -20.31 -3.19 -3.46
N ALA A 157 -20.51 -1.88 -3.41
CA ALA A 157 -20.48 -1.10 -2.19
C ALA A 157 -21.91 -0.87 -1.67
N PRO A 158 -22.11 -0.85 -0.35
CA PRO A 158 -23.42 -0.51 0.23
C PRO A 158 -23.86 0.88 -0.22
N ASP A 159 -25.09 0.98 -0.70
CA ASP A 159 -25.71 2.23 -1.11
C ASP A 159 -26.98 2.54 -0.28
N LYS A 160 -27.66 3.62 -0.62
CA LYS A 160 -28.90 4.00 0.07
C LYS A 160 -30.00 2.94 -0.07
N GLY A 161 -30.08 2.26 -1.21
CA GLY A 161 -31.04 1.19 -1.46
C GLY A 161 -30.77 -0.05 -0.60
N THR A 162 -29.51 -0.46 -0.51
CA THR A 162 -29.01 -1.52 0.38
C THR A 162 -29.41 -1.24 1.82
N ARG A 163 -29.22 0.02 2.28
CA ARG A 163 -29.63 0.43 3.63
C ARG A 163 -31.15 0.39 3.82
N ALA A 164 -31.92 0.84 2.84
CA ALA A 164 -33.38 0.84 2.92
C ALA A 164 -33.99 -0.58 2.91
N GLY A 165 -33.34 -1.52 2.22
CA GLY A 165 -33.73 -2.92 2.18
C GLY A 165 -33.32 -3.75 3.40
N LEU A 166 -32.46 -3.23 4.27
CA LEU A 166 -32.05 -3.87 5.53
C LEU A 166 -33.07 -3.56 6.64
N GLY A 167 -34.06 -4.44 6.78
CA GLY A 167 -35.07 -4.38 7.84
C GLY A 167 -34.78 -5.29 9.03
N PHE A 168 -35.59 -5.15 10.09
CA PHE A 168 -35.50 -6.00 11.29
C PHE A 168 -35.55 -7.49 10.94
N GLN A 169 -36.41 -7.90 10.01
CA GLN A 169 -36.55 -9.29 9.56
C GLN A 169 -35.25 -9.87 9.02
N ASN A 170 -34.44 -9.07 8.31
CA ASN A 170 -33.15 -9.52 7.78
C ASN A 170 -32.11 -9.74 8.89
N ILE A 171 -32.22 -8.99 9.98
CA ILE A 171 -31.29 -9.06 11.13
C ILE A 171 -31.77 -10.08 12.16
N GLN A 172 -33.08 -10.32 12.26
CA GLN A 172 -33.70 -11.21 13.23
C GLN A 172 -33.09 -12.61 13.19
N ILE A 173 -32.84 -13.16 12.00
CA ILE A 173 -32.19 -14.48 11.84
C ILE A 173 -30.81 -14.52 12.52
N VAL A 174 -30.03 -13.45 12.40
CA VAL A 174 -28.72 -13.35 13.04
C VAL A 174 -28.86 -13.27 14.56
N LEU A 175 -29.82 -12.47 15.05
CA LEU A 175 -30.08 -12.32 16.48
C LEU A 175 -30.56 -13.63 17.12
N GLU A 176 -31.48 -14.34 16.45
CA GLU A 176 -31.98 -15.64 16.89
C GLU A 176 -30.86 -16.69 16.91
N SER A 177 -30.01 -16.72 15.87
CA SER A 177 -28.84 -17.60 15.84
C SER A 177 -27.85 -17.30 16.98
N LEU A 178 -27.61 -16.02 17.29
CA LEU A 178 -26.76 -15.63 18.41
C LEU A 178 -27.36 -15.99 19.76
N ALA A 179 -28.67 -15.82 19.93
CA ALA A 179 -29.39 -16.17 21.16
C ALA A 179 -29.43 -17.68 21.40
N ALA A 180 -29.50 -18.49 20.34
CA ALA A 180 -29.50 -19.95 20.41
C ALA A 180 -28.11 -20.55 20.68
N ARG A 181 -27.03 -19.76 20.59
CA ARG A 181 -25.69 -20.25 20.92
C ARG A 181 -25.57 -20.39 22.44
N PRO A 182 -25.05 -21.53 22.94
CA PRO A 182 -24.75 -21.64 24.35
C PRO A 182 -23.76 -20.53 24.75
N PRO A 183 -23.90 -19.94 25.94
CA PRO A 183 -22.99 -18.90 26.41
C PRO A 183 -21.57 -19.43 26.29
N LEU A 184 -20.68 -18.63 25.69
CA LEU A 184 -19.27 -18.95 25.66
C LEU A 184 -18.85 -19.28 27.10
N PRO A 185 -18.14 -20.40 27.34
CA PRO A 185 -17.66 -20.70 28.66
C PRO A 185 -16.89 -19.46 29.13
N LEU A 186 -17.31 -18.90 30.27
CA LEU A 186 -16.60 -17.81 30.92
C LEU A 186 -15.14 -18.23 30.96
N ARG A 187 -14.30 -17.64 30.11
CA ARG A 187 -12.86 -17.72 30.30
C ARG A 187 -12.68 -17.13 31.69
N SER A 188 -12.28 -17.97 32.64
CA SER A 188 -11.81 -17.46 33.91
C SER A 188 -10.80 -16.38 33.53
N SER A 189 -11.11 -15.13 33.87
CA SER A 189 -10.12 -14.09 33.81
C SER A 189 -8.95 -14.67 34.56
N LYS A 190 -7.82 -14.90 33.87
CA LYS A 190 -6.58 -15.22 34.58
C LYS A 190 -6.45 -14.06 35.55
N ARG A 191 -6.70 -14.30 36.85
CA ARG A 191 -6.41 -13.31 37.89
C ARG A 191 -5.00 -12.87 37.57
N PHE A 192 -4.82 -11.61 37.19
CA PHE A 192 -3.50 -11.01 37.13
C PHE A 192 -2.93 -11.19 38.53
N ARG A 193 -2.05 -12.18 38.69
CA ARG A 193 -1.31 -12.32 39.93
C ARG A 193 -0.32 -11.16 39.92
N PRO A 194 -0.27 -10.34 40.98
CA PRO A 194 0.79 -9.34 41.09
C PRO A 194 2.12 -10.06 40.94
N VAL A 195 2.97 -9.52 40.06
CA VAL A 195 4.33 -10.01 39.88
C VAL A 195 5.01 -9.97 41.26
N ARG A 196 5.45 -11.12 41.77
CA ARG A 196 6.29 -11.14 42.97
C ARG A 196 7.55 -10.35 42.61
N SER A 197 7.75 -9.21 43.27
CA SER A 197 8.98 -8.45 43.22
C SER A 197 10.15 -9.39 43.51
N ARG A 198 11.04 -9.59 42.53
CA ARG A 198 12.32 -10.26 42.77
C ARG A 198 13.09 -9.40 43.78
N PRO A 199 13.59 -9.96 44.90
CA PRO A 199 14.46 -9.20 45.78
C PRO A 199 15.69 -8.75 44.98
N MET A 200 16.02 -7.46 45.09
CA MET A 200 17.29 -6.91 44.59
C MET A 200 18.43 -7.70 45.23
N ILE A 201 19.22 -8.39 44.41
CA ILE A 201 20.50 -8.91 44.83
C ILE A 201 21.44 -7.70 44.84
N CYS A 202 21.71 -7.13 46.01
CA CYS A 202 22.79 -6.17 46.17
C CYS A 202 24.11 -6.85 45.79
N PRO A 203 24.96 -6.24 44.95
CA PRO A 203 26.32 -6.72 44.76
C PRO A 203 27.06 -6.61 46.09
N ARG A 204 27.73 -7.67 46.53
CA ARG A 204 28.69 -7.57 47.62
C ARG A 204 29.89 -6.75 47.14
N ALA A 205 30.33 -5.84 48.02
CA ALA A 205 31.49 -4.96 47.86
C ALA A 205 32.79 -5.72 47.59
#